data_AF-A0A4Q2A3V2-F1
#
_entry.id   AF-A0A4Q2A3V2-F1
#
_cell.length_a   1.000
_cell.length_b   1.000
_cell.length_c   1.000
_cell.angle_alpha   90.00
_cell.angle_beta   90.00
_cell.angle_gamma   90.00
#
_symmetry.space_group_name_H-M   'P 1'
#
loop_
_entity.id
_entity.type
_entity.pdbx_description
1 polymer ?
#
loop_
_entity_poly.entity_id
_entity_poly.type
_entity_poly.pdbx_seq_one_letter_code
_entity_poly.pdbx_strand_id
1 'polypeptide(L)'
;MDSSMFIKSIKIDDMGRIVVSVQDQLATFLKEDNTKQMLKEAARKALGDDYVRLEVSPTTFRVTVKEGSSEKAKELIEKEIATQIEMALSFMSQFGNQED
;
A
#
# COMPACT_ATOMS: atom_id res chain seq x y z
N MET A 1 7.06 14.57 -0.63
CA MET A 1 6.51 13.85 -1.80
C MET A 1 5.01 13.84 -1.66
N ASP A 2 4.30 14.05 -2.76
CA ASP A 2 2.83 14.12 -2.76
C ASP A 2 2.25 12.72 -3.00
N SER A 3 1.74 12.09 -1.94
CA SER A 3 1.10 10.77 -1.99
C SER A 3 -0.20 10.78 -2.80
N SER A 4 -0.77 11.96 -3.11
CA SER A 4 -2.02 12.11 -3.85
C SER A 4 -1.97 11.57 -5.29
N MET A 5 -0.77 11.45 -5.86
CA MET A 5 -0.55 10.87 -7.19
C MET A 5 -0.87 9.37 -7.25
N PHE A 6 -0.85 8.68 -6.10
CA PHE A 6 -1.05 7.24 -6.01
C PHE A 6 -2.22 6.86 -5.09
N ILE A 7 -2.39 7.60 -3.99
CA ILE A 7 -3.38 7.34 -2.96
C ILE A 7 -4.54 8.32 -3.14
N LYS A 8 -5.74 7.80 -3.42
CA LYS A 8 -6.98 8.58 -3.42
C LYS A 8 -7.39 8.98 -2.01
N SER A 9 -7.26 8.06 -1.05
CA SER A 9 -7.63 8.31 0.34
C SER A 9 -7.02 7.27 1.27
N ILE A 10 -6.71 7.69 2.49
CA ILE A 10 -6.36 6.80 3.61
C ILE A 10 -7.21 7.13 4.83
N LYS A 11 -7.92 6.14 5.36
CA LYS A 11 -8.79 6.30 6.54
C LYS A 11 -8.73 5.08 7.44
N ILE A 12 -9.15 5.27 8.69
CA ILE A 12 -9.42 4.17 9.61
C ILE A 12 -10.91 3.86 9.51
N ASP A 13 -11.28 2.59 9.35
CA ASP A 13 -12.69 2.18 9.35
C ASP A 13 -13.21 1.92 10.77
N ASP A 14 -14.50 1.62 10.90
CA ASP A 14 -15.16 1.38 12.19
C ASP A 14 -14.59 0.18 12.97
N MET A 15 -13.79 -0.67 12.31
CA MET A 15 -13.10 -1.82 12.91
C MET A 15 -11.65 -1.50 13.28
N GLY A 16 -11.21 -0.23 13.20
CA GLY A 16 -9.85 0.18 13.48
C GLY A 16 -8.83 -0.22 12.41
N ARG A 17 -9.29 -0.63 11.21
CA ARG A 17 -8.42 -1.04 10.11
C ARG A 17 -8.06 0.15 9.24
N ILE A 18 -6.83 0.19 8.76
CA ILE A 18 -6.37 1.21 7.82
C ILE A 18 -6.83 0.80 6.43
N VAL A 19 -7.68 1.61 5.82
CA VAL A 19 -8.18 1.42 4.46
C VAL A 19 -7.50 2.45 3.55
N VAL A 20 -6.73 1.94 2.59
CA VAL A 20 -6.08 2.77 1.58
C VAL A 20 -6.74 2.50 0.24
N SER A 21 -7.23 3.57 -0.38
CA SER A 21 -7.76 3.55 -1.75
C SER A 21 -6.73 4.18 -2.67
N VAL A 22 -6.41 3.52 -3.77
CA VAL A 22 -5.44 4.01 -4.76
C VAL A 22 -6.12 4.54 -6.01
N GLN A 23 -5.36 5.24 -6.85
CA GLN A 23 -5.84 5.69 -8.16
C GLN A 23 -6.27 4.51 -9.05
N ASP A 24 -7.32 4.65 -9.85
CA ASP A 24 -7.87 3.52 -10.64
C ASP A 24 -6.86 3.01 -11.68
N GLN A 25 -5.96 3.88 -12.15
CA GLN A 25 -4.85 3.51 -13.03
C GLN A 25 -3.91 2.47 -12.42
N LEU A 26 -3.88 2.35 -11.09
CA LEU A 26 -3.09 1.36 -10.35
C LEU A 26 -3.85 0.06 -10.07
N ALA A 27 -5.09 -0.07 -10.58
CA ALA A 27 -5.91 -1.24 -10.29
C ALA A 27 -5.34 -2.54 -10.86
N THR A 28 -4.77 -2.47 -12.07
CA THR A 28 -4.09 -3.60 -12.70
C THR A 28 -2.87 -4.01 -11.88
N PHE A 29 -2.10 -3.03 -11.40
CA PHE A 29 -0.92 -3.25 -10.57
C PHE A 29 -1.26 -3.96 -9.25
N LEU A 30 -2.32 -3.55 -8.55
CA LEU A 30 -2.78 -4.23 -7.32
C LEU A 30 -3.30 -5.66 -7.53
N LYS A 31 -3.72 -6.02 -8.74
CA LYS A 31 -4.17 -7.38 -9.06
C LYS A 31 -3.02 -8.36 -9.20
N GLU A 32 -1.81 -7.88 -9.50
CA GLU A 32 -0.62 -8.71 -9.64
C GLU A 32 -0.21 -9.31 -8.30
N ASP A 33 0.10 -10.61 -8.29
CA ASP A 33 0.46 -11.30 -7.05
C ASP A 33 1.78 -10.80 -6.46
N ASN A 34 2.73 -10.40 -7.31
CA ASN A 34 3.99 -9.78 -6.88
C ASN A 34 3.72 -8.49 -6.10
N THR A 35 2.83 -7.63 -6.59
CA THR A 35 2.43 -6.40 -5.90
C THR A 35 1.76 -6.68 -4.57
N LYS A 36 0.86 -7.67 -4.51
CA LYS A 36 0.21 -8.06 -3.25
C LYS A 36 1.22 -8.53 -2.21
N GLN A 37 2.20 -9.33 -2.62
CA GLN A 37 3.28 -9.78 -1.73
C GLN A 37 4.14 -8.60 -1.28
N MET A 38 4.55 -7.72 -2.20
CA MET A 38 5.31 -6.52 -1.89
C MET A 38 4.60 -5.64 -0.86
N LEU A 39 3.31 -5.35 -1.05
CA LEU A 39 2.50 -4.56 -0.11
C LEU A 39 2.39 -5.25 1.26
N LYS A 40 2.24 -6.58 1.27
CA LYS A 40 2.18 -7.37 2.49
C LYS A 40 3.50 -7.31 3.27
N GLU A 41 4.63 -7.47 2.59
CA GLU A 41 5.96 -7.39 3.19
C GLU A 41 6.26 -5.98 3.69
N ALA A 42 5.94 -4.96 2.90
CA ALA A 42 6.08 -3.56 3.28
C ALA A 42 5.26 -3.22 4.54
N ALA A 43 3.98 -3.58 4.56
CA ALA A 43 3.13 -3.36 5.72
C ALA A 43 3.64 -4.11 6.96
N ARG A 44 4.08 -5.36 6.80
CA ARG A 44 4.66 -6.16 7.89
C ARG A 44 5.95 -5.53 8.42
N LYS A 45 6.83 -5.05 7.54
CA LYS A 45 8.10 -4.41 7.92
C LYS A 45 7.87 -3.06 8.61
N ALA A 46 6.94 -2.26 8.11
CA ALA A 46 6.64 -0.94 8.67
C ALA A 46 5.97 -1.02 10.04
N LEU A 47 5.09 -2.02 10.25
CA LEU A 47 4.30 -2.14 11.47
C LEU A 47 4.87 -3.12 12.49
N GLY A 48 5.79 -4.00 12.09
CA GLY A 48 6.40 -4.99 12.98
C GLY A 48 5.35 -5.83 13.70
N ASP A 49 5.41 -5.83 15.03
CA ASP A 49 4.50 -6.60 15.88
C ASP A 49 3.06 -6.09 15.86
N ASP A 50 2.79 -4.87 15.38
CA ASP A 50 1.44 -4.32 15.28
C ASP A 50 0.68 -4.85 14.06
N TYR A 51 1.38 -5.46 13.11
CA TYR A 51 0.77 -6.04 11.91
C TYR A 51 -0.03 -7.31 12.23
N VAL A 52 -1.30 -7.35 11.81
CA VAL A 52 -2.14 -8.55 11.92
C VAL A 52 -2.37 -9.19 10.54
N ARG A 53 -2.90 -8.42 9.59
CA ARG A 53 -3.18 -8.92 8.24
C ARG A 53 -3.32 -7.79 7.22
N LEU A 54 -3.17 -8.14 5.95
CA LEU A 54 -3.43 -7.28 4.80
C LEU A 54 -4.37 -7.97 3.83
N GLU A 55 -5.40 -7.25 3.40
CA GLU A 55 -6.39 -7.71 2.42
C GLU A 55 -6.32 -6.79 1.19
N VAL A 56 -6.14 -7.35 0.00
CA VAL A 56 -6.07 -6.57 -1.25
C VAL A 56 -7.35 -6.77 -2.07
N SER A 57 -7.89 -5.65 -2.54
CA SER A 57 -8.97 -5.53 -3.52
C SER A 57 -8.45 -4.75 -4.73
N PRO A 58 -9.16 -4.74 -5.87
CA PRO A 58 -8.66 -4.15 -7.11
C PRO A 58 -8.14 -2.72 -7.00
N THR A 59 -8.74 -1.87 -6.16
CA THR A 59 -8.38 -0.45 -6.00
C THR A 59 -8.15 -0.05 -4.55
N THR A 60 -8.13 -1.03 -3.66
CA THR A 60 -8.14 -0.80 -2.22
C THR A 60 -7.36 -1.89 -1.53
N PHE A 61 -6.67 -1.56 -0.45
CA PHE A 61 -6.19 -2.56 0.47
C PHE A 61 -6.47 -2.14 1.91
N ARG A 62 -6.64 -3.14 2.76
CA ARG A 62 -6.96 -2.96 4.18
C ARG A 62 -5.85 -3.58 5.02
N VAL A 63 -5.31 -2.81 5.95
CA VAL A 63 -4.33 -3.28 6.93
C VAL A 63 -5.02 -3.35 8.28
N THR A 64 -5.11 -4.56 8.81
CA THR A 64 -5.56 -4.78 10.18
C THR A 64 -4.34 -4.73 11.08
N VAL A 65 -4.44 -3.96 12.15
CA VAL A 65 -3.39 -3.80 13.15
C VAL A 65 -3.92 -4.16 14.53
N LYS A 66 -3.02 -4.30 15.50
CA LYS A 66 -3.40 -4.48 16.91
C LYS A 66 -4.29 -3.34 17.39
N GLU A 67 -5.19 -3.65 18.32
CA GLU A 67 -6.07 -2.66 18.92
C GLU A 67 -5.25 -1.54 19.58
N GLY A 68 -5.66 -0.29 19.38
CA GLY A 68 -5.00 0.89 19.93
C GLY A 68 -3.78 1.39 19.13
N SER A 69 -3.35 0.72 18.06
CA SER A 69 -2.20 1.18 17.24
C SER A 69 -2.60 1.85 15.91
N SER A 70 -3.89 1.92 15.59
CA SER A 70 -4.41 2.34 14.28
C SER A 70 -3.93 3.71 13.80
N GLU A 71 -3.88 4.73 14.67
CA GLU A 71 -3.47 6.08 14.25
C GLU A 71 -1.98 6.15 13.90
N LYS A 72 -1.11 5.66 14.80
CA LYS A 72 0.33 5.57 14.55
C LYS A 72 0.63 4.69 13.33
N ALA A 73 -0.07 3.57 13.21
CA ALA A 73 0.07 2.66 12.09
C ALA A 73 -0.35 3.30 10.76
N LYS A 74 -1.38 4.15 10.75
CA LYS A 74 -1.84 4.86 9.56
C LYS A 74 -0.71 5.73 8.97
N GLU A 75 -0.03 6.51 9.80
CA GLU A 75 1.08 7.38 9.36
C GLU A 75 2.25 6.58 8.78
N LEU A 76 2.61 5.45 9.42
CA LEU A 76 3.67 4.56 8.94
C LEU A 76 3.30 3.93 7.60
N ILE A 77 2.06 3.45 7.48
CA ILE A 77 1.54 2.83 6.25
C ILE A 77 1.49 3.82 5.10
N GLU A 78 1.04 5.05 5.34
CA GLU A 78 0.97 6.08 4.30
C GLU A 78 2.35 6.34 3.68
N LYS A 79 3.36 6.53 4.54
CA LYS A 79 4.73 6.82 4.09
C LYS A 79 5.37 5.63 3.39
N GLU A 80 5.27 4.44 3.96
CA GLU A 80 5.89 3.25 3.39
C GLU A 80 5.26 2.90 2.04
N ILE A 81 3.94 2.91 1.94
CA ILE A 81 3.27 2.45 0.72
C ILE A 81 3.44 3.45 -0.43
N ALA A 82 3.41 4.76 -0.17
CA ALA A 82 3.74 5.74 -1.19
C ALA A 82 5.14 5.49 -1.76
N THR A 83 6.11 5.21 -0.89
CA THR A 83 7.49 4.91 -1.30
C THR A 83 7.58 3.61 -2.12
N GLN A 84 6.89 2.55 -1.70
CA GLN A 84 6.93 1.25 -2.38
C GLN A 84 6.24 1.29 -3.75
N ILE A 85 5.11 1.99 -3.88
CA ILE A 85 4.43 2.17 -5.16
C ILE A 85 5.31 2.98 -6.11
N GLU A 86 5.95 4.05 -5.64
CA GLU A 86 6.86 4.85 -6.44
C GLU A 86 8.07 4.04 -6.93
N MET A 87 8.69 3.27 -6.04
CA MET A 87 9.80 2.38 -6.42
C MET A 87 9.37 1.35 -7.46
N ALA A 88 8.22 0.71 -7.27
CA ALA A 88 7.70 -0.27 -8.22
C ALA A 88 7.43 0.35 -9.60
N LEU A 89 6.79 1.53 -9.65
CA LEU A 89 6.57 2.24 -10.90
C LEU A 89 7.87 2.69 -11.57
N SER A 90 8.85 3.15 -10.78
CA SER A 90 10.17 3.52 -11.27
C SER A 90 10.88 2.32 -11.89
N PHE A 91 10.82 1.15 -11.25
CA PHE A 91 11.33 -0.10 -11.80
C PHE A 91 10.63 -0.47 -13.11
N MET A 92 9.29 -0.40 -13.17
CA MET A 92 8.54 -0.68 -14.40
C MET A 92 8.90 0.27 -15.54
N SER A 93 9.10 1.56 -15.27
CA SER A 93 9.50 2.55 -16.29
C SER A 93 10.92 2.32 -16.83
N GLN A 94 11.82 1.74 -16.02
CA GLN A 94 13.18 1.43 -16.44
C GLN A 94 13.26 0.14 -17.27
N PHE A 95 12.41 -0.85 -16.96
CA PHE A 95 12.32 -2.09 -17.73
C PHE A 95 11.44 -1.99 -18.97
N GLY A 96 10.47 -1.06 -19.02
CA GLY A 96 9.62 -0.81 -20.18
C GLY A 96 10.31 -0.06 -21.34
N ASN A 97 11.58 0.32 -21.19
CA ASN A 97 12.38 1.03 -22.19
C ASN A 97 13.61 0.21 -22.69
N GLN A 98 13.66 -1.10 -22.43
CA GLN A 98 14.65 -2.01 -23.02
C GLN A 98 13.97 -3.02 -23.97
N GLU A 99 13.24 -2.50 -24.96
CA GLU A 99 12.98 -3.21 -26.21
C GLU A 99 13.25 -2.23 -27.36
N ASP A 100 14.52 -2.09 -27.73
CA ASP A 100 15.00 -1.69 -29.06
C ASP A 100 16.43 -2.24 -29.28
#